data_AF-A0A6I6UP33-F1
#
_entry.id   AF-A0A6I6UP33-F1
#
_cell.length_a   1.000
_cell.length_b   1.000
_cell.length_c   1.000
_cell.angle_alpha   90.00
_cell.angle_beta   90.00
_cell.angle_gamma   90.00
#
_symmetry.space_group_name_H-M   'P 1'
#
loop_
_entity.id
_entity.type
_entity.pdbx_description
1 polymer ?
#
loop_
_entity_poly.entity_id
_entity_poly.type
_entity_poly.pdbx_seq_one_letter_code
_entity_poly.pdbx_strand_id
1 'polypeptide(L)'
;MIFIINIDYSFSIVSTVMSIIEWGVIGYLAFRVYKKLSAKPKVWKVILSIFVGLFSFTINMEWFHTFVKIPILPLGVWILYAVLNRKEDRWDTYRRFAWIGFLANFIFLAGTLLTIPVQSLIYPENHLSTYISGTKEASINVIHPSGEGRTLDQEELKKQLSDGEQVEFESWQWFDEAGGRFSNNERFPFQLVGTNPKWGSGLEPDIYVEQDGKGILISTRKTQYYYHFPETVLKEAKR
;
A
#
# COMPACT_ATOMS: atom_id res chain seq x y z
N MET A 1 -19.33 -3.73 -25.06
CA MET A 1 -18.49 -4.22 -23.93
C MET A 1 -17.61 -3.06 -23.52
N ILE A 2 -17.96 -2.35 -22.44
CA ILE A 2 -17.19 -1.20 -21.95
C ILE A 2 -16.18 -1.76 -20.94
N PHE A 3 -14.90 -1.69 -21.27
CA PHE A 3 -13.83 -1.95 -20.30
C PHE A 3 -13.76 -0.75 -19.36
N ILE A 4 -14.22 -0.92 -18.13
CA ILE A 4 -13.94 0.02 -17.05
C ILE A 4 -12.53 -0.32 -16.57
N ILE A 5 -11.58 0.58 -16.84
CA ILE A 5 -10.24 0.50 -16.25
C ILE A 5 -10.35 1.14 -14.87
N ASN A 6 -10.51 0.32 -13.83
CA ASN A 6 -10.32 0.78 -12.46
C ASN A 6 -8.82 0.94 -12.23
N ILE A 7 -8.35 2.19 -12.22
CA ILE A 7 -6.99 2.52 -11.80
C ILE A 7 -7.04 2.68 -10.28
N ASP A 8 -6.76 1.59 -9.59
CA ASP A 8 -6.70 1.53 -8.14
C ASP A 8 -5.33 2.06 -7.70
N TYR A 9 -5.21 3.38 -7.53
CA TYR A 9 -3.97 4.05 -7.15
C TYR A 9 -4.04 4.53 -5.69
N SER A 10 -3.59 3.69 -4.77
CA SER A 10 -3.40 4.08 -3.38
C SER A 10 -2.09 4.87 -3.21
N PHE A 11 -2.22 6.17 -2.95
CA PHE A 11 -1.06 7.04 -2.75
C PHE A 11 -0.44 6.84 -1.35
N SER A 12 0.78 6.31 -1.30
CA SER A 12 1.60 6.24 -0.09
C SER A 12 2.77 7.23 -0.15
N ILE A 13 2.83 8.15 0.82
CA ILE A 13 3.92 9.14 0.91
C ILE A 13 5.24 8.46 1.22
N VAL A 14 5.24 7.43 2.08
CA VAL A 14 6.45 6.71 2.47
C VAL A 14 7.02 5.98 1.26
N SER A 15 6.18 5.24 0.53
CA SER A 15 6.61 4.54 -0.69
C SER A 15 7.14 5.53 -1.74
N THR A 16 6.47 6.68 -1.90
CA THR A 16 6.89 7.73 -2.83
C THR A 16 8.27 8.30 -2.48
N VAL A 17 8.50 8.63 -1.21
CA VAL A 17 9.79 9.16 -0.73
C VAL A 17 10.89 8.11 -0.87
N MET A 18 10.60 6.84 -0.52
CA MET A 18 11.55 5.74 -0.69
C MET A 18 11.95 5.59 -2.17
N SER A 19 10.98 5.62 -3.09
CA SER A 19 11.28 5.58 -4.53
C SER A 19 12.14 6.74 -5.02
N ILE A 20 11.91 7.96 -4.51
CA ILE A 20 12.77 9.11 -4.82
C ILE A 20 14.21 8.87 -4.33
N ILE A 21 14.37 8.35 -3.12
CA ILE A 21 15.68 8.03 -2.54
C ILE A 21 16.39 6.95 -3.37
N GLU A 22 15.69 5.87 -3.74
CA GLU A 22 16.22 4.77 -4.56
C GLU A 22 16.76 5.30 -5.90
N TRP A 23 15.97 6.09 -6.63
CA TRP A 23 16.42 6.72 -7.88
C TRP A 23 17.58 7.69 -7.65
N GLY A 24 17.58 8.43 -6.54
CA GLY A 24 18.69 9.26 -6.11
C GLY A 24 19.99 8.48 -5.92
N VAL A 25 19.93 7.30 -5.28
CA VAL A 25 21.09 6.41 -5.09
C VAL A 25 21.59 5.88 -6.43
N ILE A 26 20.69 5.40 -7.30
CA ILE A 26 21.05 4.90 -8.64
C ILE A 26 21.73 6.02 -9.47
N GLY A 27 21.13 7.21 -9.48
CA GLY A 27 21.66 8.38 -10.16
C GLY A 27 23.04 8.80 -9.63
N TYR A 28 23.22 8.80 -8.31
CA TYR A 28 24.51 9.09 -7.67
C TYR A 28 25.59 8.07 -8.05
N LEU A 29 25.27 6.76 -8.04
CA LEU A 29 26.19 5.71 -8.46
C LEU A 29 26.59 5.86 -9.93
N ALA A 30 25.62 6.11 -10.81
CA ALA A 30 25.86 6.38 -12.23
C ALA A 30 26.74 7.60 -12.44
N PHE A 31 26.47 8.71 -11.75
CA PHE A 31 27.28 9.92 -11.81
C PHE A 31 28.72 9.68 -11.34
N ARG A 32 28.90 8.96 -10.23
CA ARG A 32 30.23 8.61 -9.69
C ARG A 32 31.04 7.78 -10.68
N VAL A 33 30.42 6.82 -11.36
CA VAL A 33 31.08 6.05 -12.43
C VAL A 33 31.39 6.93 -13.64
N TYR A 34 30.43 7.75 -14.07
CA TYR A 34 30.60 8.64 -15.23
C TYR A 34 31.75 9.62 -15.05
N LYS A 35 31.90 10.22 -13.87
CA LYS A 35 32.99 11.17 -13.57
C LYS A 35 34.38 10.54 -13.64
N LYS A 36 34.49 9.22 -13.40
CA LYS A 36 35.77 8.49 -13.40
C LYS A 36 36.22 8.03 -14.79
N LEU A 37 35.41 8.20 -15.83
CA LEU A 37 35.77 7.80 -17.19
C LEU A 37 36.63 8.89 -17.85
N SER A 38 37.74 8.48 -18.46
CA SER A 38 38.63 9.36 -19.23
C SER A 38 37.94 9.86 -20.50
N ALA A 39 37.31 8.97 -21.26
CA ALA A 39 36.46 9.29 -22.40
C ALA A 39 34.98 9.22 -21.99
N LYS A 40 34.29 10.35 -22.07
CA LYS A 40 32.89 10.46 -21.62
C LYS A 40 31.92 9.92 -22.68
N PRO A 41 31.16 8.84 -22.41
CA PRO A 41 30.11 8.40 -23.31
C PRO A 41 28.96 9.41 -23.37
N LYS A 42 28.15 9.33 -24.43
CA LYS A 42 26.93 10.15 -24.56
C LYS A 42 25.96 9.80 -23.44
N VAL A 43 25.47 10.80 -22.71
CA VAL A 43 24.61 10.63 -21.52
C VAL A 43 23.38 9.78 -21.80
N TRP A 44 22.70 9.98 -22.94
CA TRP A 44 21.52 9.17 -23.27
C TRP A 44 21.84 7.67 -23.41
N LYS A 45 23.05 7.30 -23.88
CA LYS A 45 23.47 5.90 -24.00
C LYS A 45 23.76 5.27 -22.64
N VAL A 46 24.26 6.09 -21.70
CA VAL A 46 24.42 5.69 -20.30
C VAL A 46 23.05 5.40 -19.69
N ILE A 47 22.11 6.33 -19.85
CA ILE A 47 20.73 6.17 -19.37
C ILE A 47 20.11 4.88 -19.96
N LEU A 48 20.22 4.69 -21.27
CA LEU A 48 19.72 3.46 -21.93
C LEU A 48 20.39 2.20 -21.37
N SER A 49 21.70 2.22 -21.12
CA SER A 49 22.42 1.06 -20.57
C SER A 49 21.93 0.69 -19.17
N ILE A 50 21.62 1.68 -18.33
CA ILE A 50 21.03 1.46 -17.01
C ILE A 50 19.63 0.88 -17.15
N PHE A 51 18.78 1.46 -18.00
CA PHE A 51 17.41 0.97 -18.19
C PHE A 51 17.36 -0.45 -18.76
N VAL A 52 18.21 -0.78 -19.74
CA VAL A 52 18.29 -2.15 -20.24
C VAL A 52 18.85 -3.06 -19.14
N GLY A 53 19.84 -2.61 -18.36
CA GLY A 53 20.41 -3.35 -17.23
C GLY A 53 19.41 -3.70 -16.13
N LEU A 54 18.30 -2.95 -15.98
CA LEU A 54 17.22 -3.26 -15.04
C LEU A 54 16.57 -4.62 -15.34
N PHE A 55 16.54 -5.05 -16.60
CA PHE A 55 15.94 -6.32 -16.96
C PHE A 55 16.63 -7.46 -16.23
N SER A 56 15.87 -8.16 -15.40
CA SER A 56 16.34 -9.28 -14.62
C SER A 56 15.32 -10.41 -14.64
N PHE A 57 15.81 -11.64 -14.54
CA PHE A 57 14.97 -12.77 -14.17
C PHE A 57 14.72 -12.69 -12.66
N THR A 58 13.44 -12.69 -12.26
CA THR A 58 13.04 -12.54 -10.85
C THR A 58 12.21 -13.74 -10.40
N ILE A 59 12.35 -14.10 -9.12
CA ILE A 59 11.41 -15.00 -8.44
C ILE A 59 10.55 -14.15 -7.50
N ASN A 60 9.24 -14.38 -7.54
CA ASN A 60 8.30 -13.76 -6.62
C ASN A 60 8.22 -14.62 -5.35
N MET A 61 8.38 -13.98 -4.19
CA MET A 61 8.23 -14.63 -2.89
C MET A 61 7.35 -13.73 -2.01
N GLU A 62 6.47 -14.33 -1.23
CA GLU A 62 5.67 -13.58 -0.26
C GLU A 62 6.43 -13.48 1.07
N TRP A 63 6.73 -12.25 1.51
CA TRP A 63 7.29 -11.95 2.83
C TRP A 63 6.44 -10.87 3.51
N PHE A 64 6.04 -11.10 4.76
CA PHE A 64 5.23 -10.14 5.54
C PHE A 64 3.97 -9.66 4.77
N HIS A 65 3.23 -10.59 4.16
CA HIS A 65 2.05 -10.30 3.32
C HIS A 65 2.32 -9.36 2.15
N THR A 66 3.57 -9.31 1.68
CA THR A 66 4.03 -8.49 0.57
C THR A 66 4.79 -9.35 -0.43
N PHE A 67 4.38 -9.32 -1.70
CA PHE A 67 5.12 -10.01 -2.77
C PHE A 67 6.40 -9.23 -3.12
N VAL A 68 7.55 -9.80 -2.78
CA VAL A 68 8.86 -9.26 -3.14
C VAL A 68 9.41 -9.97 -4.37
N LYS A 69 10.11 -9.20 -5.21
CA LYS A 69 10.79 -9.70 -6.42
C LYS A 69 12.28 -9.83 -6.14
N ILE A 70 12.78 -11.06 -6.11
CA ILE A 70 14.19 -11.33 -5.89
C ILE A 70 14.88 -11.42 -7.27
N PRO A 71 15.77 -10.48 -7.63
CA PRO A 71 16.51 -10.54 -8.90
C PRO A 71 17.61 -11.61 -8.82
N ILE A 72 17.63 -12.52 -9.79
CA ILE A 72 18.57 -13.65 -9.83
C ILE A 72 19.53 -13.55 -11.01
N LEU A 73 19.02 -13.35 -12.22
CA LEU A 73 19.85 -13.32 -13.43
C LEU A 73 19.81 -11.95 -14.11
N PRO A 74 20.99 -11.41 -14.53
CA PRO A 74 21.10 -10.08 -15.10
C PRO A 74 20.84 -10.08 -16.62
N LEU A 75 19.61 -10.41 -17.03
CA LEU A 75 19.24 -10.55 -18.45
C LEU A 75 19.61 -9.31 -19.28
N GLY A 76 19.36 -8.12 -18.75
CA GLY A 76 19.72 -6.85 -19.38
C GLY A 76 21.20 -6.69 -19.65
N VAL A 77 22.04 -7.14 -18.72
CA VAL A 77 23.50 -7.14 -18.85
C VAL A 77 23.92 -8.09 -19.95
N TRP A 78 23.35 -9.29 -20.02
CA TRP A 78 23.63 -10.27 -21.08
C TRP A 78 23.20 -9.77 -22.46
N ILE A 79 22.04 -9.12 -22.56
CA ILE A 79 21.57 -8.48 -23.80
C ILE A 79 22.58 -7.42 -24.26
N LEU A 80 22.98 -6.51 -23.36
CA LEU A 80 23.96 -5.46 -23.69
C LEU A 80 25.32 -6.04 -24.04
N TYR A 81 25.77 -7.08 -23.36
CA TYR A 81 27.00 -7.79 -23.68
C TYR A 81 26.95 -8.33 -25.12
N ALA A 82 25.90 -9.06 -25.50
CA ALA A 82 25.75 -9.62 -26.84
C ALA A 82 25.73 -8.57 -27.96
N VAL A 83 25.18 -7.38 -27.70
CA VAL A 83 25.08 -6.28 -28.67
C VAL A 83 26.37 -5.44 -28.75
N LEU A 84 26.96 -5.11 -27.61
CA LEU A 84 28.08 -4.18 -27.51
C LEU A 84 29.44 -4.83 -27.70
N ASN A 85 29.59 -6.12 -27.36
CA ASN A 85 30.84 -6.87 -27.49
C ASN A 85 31.25 -7.13 -28.96
N ARG A 86 30.41 -6.71 -29.92
CA ARG A 86 30.69 -6.83 -31.36
C ARG A 86 31.69 -5.82 -31.91
N LYS A 87 32.02 -4.75 -31.17
CA LYS A 87 33.09 -3.81 -31.54
C LYS A 87 33.94 -3.51 -30.31
N GLU A 88 35.23 -3.31 -30.53
CA GLU A 88 36.21 -3.01 -29.51
C GLU A 88 35.78 -1.82 -28.61
N ASP A 89 36.14 -1.91 -27.33
CA ASP A 89 35.96 -0.91 -26.26
C ASP A 89 34.52 -0.49 -25.90
N ARG A 90 33.51 -0.84 -26.71
CA ARG A 90 32.11 -0.47 -26.41
C ARG A 90 31.60 -1.17 -25.17
N TRP A 91 31.84 -2.47 -25.03
CA TRP A 91 31.43 -3.20 -23.83
C TRP A 91 32.13 -2.64 -22.58
N ASP A 92 33.44 -2.43 -22.63
CA ASP A 92 34.21 -1.91 -21.51
C ASP A 92 33.73 -0.53 -21.03
N THR A 93 33.28 0.31 -21.97
CA THR A 93 32.73 1.62 -21.67
C THR A 93 31.37 1.54 -20.95
N TYR A 94 30.45 0.68 -21.41
CA TYR A 94 29.06 0.66 -20.93
C TYR A 94 28.76 -0.40 -19.85
N ARG A 95 29.64 -1.41 -19.65
CA ARG A 95 29.39 -2.52 -18.72
C ARG A 95 29.04 -2.07 -17.30
N ARG A 96 29.73 -1.03 -16.81
CA ARG A 96 29.51 -0.53 -15.44
C ARG A 96 28.10 0.04 -15.26
N PHE A 97 27.56 0.68 -16.29
CA PHE A 97 26.21 1.23 -16.27
C PHE A 97 25.15 0.13 -16.40
N ALA A 98 25.40 -0.91 -17.20
CA ALA A 98 24.55 -2.10 -17.25
C ALA A 98 24.44 -2.78 -15.88
N TRP A 99 25.58 -2.95 -15.20
CA TRP A 99 25.63 -3.52 -13.85
C TRP A 99 24.98 -2.62 -12.79
N ILE A 100 25.05 -1.29 -12.92
CA ILE A 100 24.26 -0.38 -12.07
C ILE A 100 22.77 -0.60 -12.29
N GLY A 101 22.33 -0.77 -13.56
CA GLY A 101 20.96 -1.14 -13.87
C GLY A 101 20.54 -2.44 -13.18
N PHE A 102 21.38 -3.47 -13.22
CA PHE A 102 21.06 -4.71 -12.51
C PHE A 102 21.02 -4.53 -10.98
N LEU A 103 22.01 -3.82 -10.42
CA LEU A 103 22.10 -3.49 -9.00
C LEU A 103 20.87 -2.70 -8.50
N ALA A 104 20.28 -1.86 -9.35
CA ALA A 104 19.07 -1.11 -9.00
C ALA A 104 17.91 -2.02 -8.56
N ASN A 105 17.81 -3.25 -9.08
CA ASN A 105 16.80 -4.21 -8.61
C ASN A 105 16.97 -4.55 -7.12
N PHE A 106 18.22 -4.66 -6.64
CA PHE A 106 18.50 -4.90 -5.22
C PHE A 106 18.27 -3.63 -4.37
N ILE A 107 18.51 -2.44 -4.94
CA ILE A 107 18.19 -1.17 -4.29
C ILE A 107 16.67 -1.07 -4.08
N PHE A 108 15.87 -1.37 -5.10
CA PHE A 108 14.41 -1.41 -5.01
C PHE A 108 13.90 -2.47 -4.03
N LEU A 109 14.53 -3.66 -4.02
CA LEU A 109 14.20 -4.70 -3.05
C LEU A 109 14.48 -4.23 -1.61
N ALA A 110 15.63 -3.62 -1.37
CA ALA A 110 15.99 -3.09 -0.05
C ALA A 110 15.03 -1.97 0.39
N GLY A 111 14.70 -1.03 -0.50
CA GLY A 111 13.75 0.03 -0.16
C GLY A 111 12.32 -0.47 0.05
N THR A 112 11.88 -1.49 -0.68
CA THR A 112 10.61 -2.20 -0.41
C THR A 112 10.59 -2.77 1.01
N LEU A 113 11.66 -3.47 1.41
CA LEU A 113 11.75 -4.06 2.76
C LEU A 113 11.83 -3.00 3.85
N LEU A 114 12.53 -1.90 3.61
CA LEU A 114 12.62 -0.77 4.54
C LEU A 114 11.31 0.02 4.64
N THR A 115 10.48 0.01 3.59
CA THR A 115 9.17 0.65 3.60
C THR A 115 8.25 0.04 4.65
N ILE A 116 8.34 -1.28 4.87
CA ILE A 116 7.47 -2.00 5.83
C ILE A 116 7.59 -1.42 7.27
N PRO A 117 8.76 -1.42 7.92
CA PRO A 117 8.89 -0.88 9.27
C PRO A 117 8.67 0.64 9.32
N VAL A 118 9.05 1.38 8.28
CA VAL A 118 8.83 2.84 8.24
C VAL A 118 7.33 3.17 8.15
N GLN A 119 6.58 2.42 7.34
CA GLN A 119 5.12 2.55 7.25
C GLN A 119 4.46 2.26 8.59
N SER A 120 4.86 1.16 9.25
CA SER A 120 4.31 0.78 10.56
C SER A 120 4.61 1.81 11.65
N LEU A 121 5.78 2.46 11.60
CA LEU A 121 6.15 3.51 12.56
C LEU A 121 5.34 4.80 12.37
N ILE A 122 5.07 5.19 11.12
CA ILE A 122 4.37 6.44 10.79
C ILE A 122 2.84 6.24 10.85
N TYR A 123 2.37 5.08 10.42
CA TYR A 123 0.96 4.67 10.33
C TYR A 123 0.74 3.38 11.12
N PRO A 124 0.68 3.46 12.46
CA PRO A 124 0.47 2.29 13.30
C PRO A 124 -0.89 1.64 13.02
N GLU A 125 -0.89 0.34 12.71
CA GLU A 125 -2.08 -0.43 12.32
C GLU A 125 -3.01 -0.73 13.52
N ASN A 126 -2.52 -0.60 14.75
CA ASN A 126 -3.32 -0.80 15.97
C ASN A 126 -4.08 0.47 16.42
N HIS A 127 -4.01 1.56 15.66
CA HIS A 127 -4.70 2.80 15.99
C HIS A 127 -5.84 3.07 15.01
N LEU A 128 -7.07 3.19 15.52
CA LEU A 128 -8.26 3.55 14.75
C LEU A 128 -8.05 4.83 13.92
N SER A 129 -7.38 5.82 14.49
CA SER A 129 -7.05 7.08 13.82
C SER A 129 -6.23 6.93 12.53
N THR A 130 -5.55 5.79 12.33
CA THR A 130 -4.83 5.48 11.09
C THR A 130 -5.79 5.24 9.92
N TYR A 131 -6.94 4.63 10.18
CA TYR A 131 -7.96 4.29 9.19
C TYR A 131 -9.06 5.35 9.08
N ILE A 132 -9.35 6.06 10.17
CA ILE A 132 -10.36 7.13 10.21
C ILE A 132 -9.70 8.39 10.76
N SER A 133 -9.36 9.32 9.86
CA SER A 133 -8.75 10.61 10.23
C SER A 133 -9.64 11.81 9.85
N GLY A 134 -10.35 11.73 8.73
CA GLY A 134 -11.33 12.73 8.31
C GLY A 134 -12.75 12.24 8.53
N THR A 135 -13.55 12.94 9.33
CA THR A 135 -14.96 12.58 9.62
C THR A 135 -15.99 13.60 9.14
N LYS A 136 -15.57 14.69 8.49
CA LYS A 136 -16.47 15.81 8.12
C LYS A 136 -17.62 15.40 7.20
N GLU A 137 -17.35 14.48 6.29
CA GLU A 137 -18.33 13.96 5.32
C GLU A 137 -18.81 12.56 5.71
N ALA A 138 -18.47 12.09 6.92
CA ALA A 138 -18.74 10.74 7.34
C ALA A 138 -20.24 10.48 7.45
N SER A 139 -20.70 9.36 6.91
CA SER A 139 -22.08 8.93 7.02
C SER A 139 -22.14 7.40 7.02
N ILE A 140 -23.29 6.86 7.41
CA ILE A 140 -23.54 5.42 7.33
C ILE A 140 -24.47 5.12 6.16
N ASN A 141 -24.13 4.11 5.37
CA ASN A 141 -25.03 3.47 4.44
C ASN A 141 -25.58 2.21 5.11
N VAL A 142 -26.91 2.06 5.10
CA VAL A 142 -27.57 0.86 5.58
C VAL A 142 -27.39 -0.23 4.53
N ILE A 143 -26.72 -1.32 4.88
CA ILE A 143 -26.47 -2.48 4.02
C ILE A 143 -27.34 -3.68 4.39
N HIS A 144 -28.06 -3.61 5.52
CA HIS A 144 -29.02 -4.62 5.97
C HIS A 144 -30.24 -3.98 6.65
N PRO A 145 -31.48 -4.50 6.46
CA PRO A 145 -32.71 -3.91 7.03
C PRO A 145 -32.71 -3.74 8.57
N SER A 146 -31.90 -4.52 9.29
CA SER A 146 -31.76 -4.41 10.76
C SER A 146 -31.15 -3.08 11.22
N GLY A 147 -30.59 -2.28 10.31
CA GLY A 147 -30.03 -0.95 10.58
C GLY A 147 -30.96 0.23 10.31
N GLU A 148 -32.19 0.02 9.84
CA GLU A 148 -33.08 1.13 9.51
C GLU A 148 -33.38 2.06 10.71
N GLY A 149 -33.54 3.36 10.44
CA GLY A 149 -33.91 4.36 11.46
C GLY A 149 -32.76 4.94 12.28
N ARG A 150 -31.50 4.61 11.97
CA ARG A 150 -30.31 5.18 12.60
C ARG A 150 -29.53 6.08 11.64
N THR A 151 -28.83 7.07 12.19
CA THR A 151 -27.88 7.94 11.49
C THR A 151 -26.60 8.07 12.29
N LEU A 152 -25.50 8.43 11.62
CA LEU A 152 -24.21 8.62 12.28
C LEU A 152 -24.23 9.87 13.15
N ASP A 153 -23.73 9.75 14.39
CA ASP A 153 -23.30 10.89 15.18
C ASP A 153 -21.82 11.20 14.88
N GLN A 154 -21.60 12.13 13.95
CA GLN A 154 -20.25 12.52 13.51
C GLN A 154 -19.39 13.10 14.66
N GLU A 155 -20.01 13.81 15.61
CA GLU A 155 -19.29 14.43 16.72
C GLU A 155 -18.86 13.36 17.72
N GLU A 156 -19.74 12.41 18.04
CA GLU A 156 -19.40 11.32 18.95
C GLU A 156 -18.39 10.36 18.31
N LEU A 157 -18.49 10.06 17.01
CA LEU A 157 -17.46 9.32 16.29
C LEU A 157 -16.10 10.01 16.41
N LYS A 158 -16.04 11.31 16.14
CA LYS A 158 -14.81 12.10 16.18
C LYS A 158 -14.18 12.12 17.58
N LYS A 159 -15.00 12.24 18.62
CA LYS A 159 -14.57 12.25 20.02
C LYS A 159 -13.95 10.91 20.41
N GLN A 160 -14.52 9.80 19.96
CA GLN A 160 -14.09 8.45 20.33
C GLN A 160 -12.97 7.88 19.45
N LEU A 161 -12.49 8.60 18.42
CA LEU A 161 -11.37 8.14 17.57
C LEU A 161 -10.06 7.91 18.34
N SER A 162 -9.83 8.64 19.43
CA SER A 162 -8.67 8.47 20.32
C SER A 162 -8.89 7.38 21.37
N ASP A 163 -10.16 7.04 21.63
CA ASP A 163 -10.57 6.25 22.79
C ASP A 163 -10.98 4.82 22.39
N GLY A 164 -11.05 4.55 21.08
CA GLY A 164 -11.34 3.21 20.54
C GLY A 164 -10.27 2.21 20.96
N GLU A 165 -10.67 1.24 21.78
CA GLU A 165 -9.81 0.14 22.18
C GLU A 165 -9.91 -0.96 21.13
N GLN A 166 -8.76 -1.43 20.64
CA GLN A 166 -8.74 -2.61 19.78
C GLN A 166 -9.08 -3.83 20.63
N VAL A 167 -10.15 -4.53 20.27
CA VAL A 167 -10.59 -5.74 20.97
C VAL A 167 -10.39 -6.94 20.04
N GLU A 168 -10.03 -8.08 20.62
CA GLU A 168 -9.96 -9.34 19.86
C GLU A 168 -11.35 -9.68 19.30
N PHE A 169 -11.42 -9.91 18.00
CA PHE A 169 -12.65 -10.21 17.29
C PHE A 169 -12.49 -11.52 16.53
N GLU A 170 -13.18 -12.55 17.01
CA GLU A 170 -13.21 -13.84 16.35
C GLU A 170 -14.17 -13.79 15.14
N SER A 171 -13.63 -13.42 13.97
CA SER A 171 -14.37 -13.31 12.72
C SER A 171 -15.10 -14.60 12.31
N TRP A 172 -14.59 -15.76 12.74
CA TRP A 172 -15.27 -17.05 12.54
C TRP A 172 -16.57 -17.18 13.30
N GLN A 173 -16.68 -16.58 14.50
CA GLN A 173 -17.93 -16.58 15.26
C GLN A 173 -18.99 -15.74 14.55
N TRP A 174 -18.63 -14.55 14.05
CA TRP A 174 -19.54 -13.73 13.24
C TRP A 174 -19.98 -14.44 11.94
N PHE A 175 -19.07 -15.13 11.25
CA PHE A 175 -19.42 -15.88 10.04
C PHE A 175 -20.37 -17.06 10.32
N ASP A 176 -20.18 -17.77 11.44
CA ASP A 176 -21.05 -18.86 11.86
C ASP A 176 -22.44 -18.34 12.29
N GLU A 177 -22.49 -17.19 12.97
CA GLU A 177 -23.73 -16.46 13.32
C GLU A 177 -24.47 -15.92 12.08
N ALA A 178 -23.74 -15.47 11.05
CA ALA A 178 -24.29 -14.97 9.79
C ALA A 178 -24.71 -16.09 8.81
N GLY A 179 -24.25 -17.34 9.01
CA GLY A 179 -24.45 -18.48 8.11
C GLY A 179 -25.91 -18.96 7.96
N GLY A 180 -26.83 -18.48 8.80
CA GLY A 180 -28.26 -18.69 8.62
C GLY A 180 -28.83 -17.73 7.59
N ARG A 181 -29.30 -18.22 6.43
CA ARG A 181 -29.94 -17.43 5.33
C ARG A 181 -31.16 -16.55 5.74
N PHE A 182 -31.49 -16.49 7.02
CA PHE A 182 -32.58 -15.73 7.63
C PHE A 182 -32.23 -15.21 9.02
N SER A 183 -30.97 -14.81 9.29
CA SER A 183 -30.73 -14.00 10.48
C SER A 183 -31.36 -12.62 10.25
N ASN A 184 -32.45 -12.32 10.95
CA ASN A 184 -33.00 -10.96 11.01
C ASN A 184 -32.04 -9.97 11.72
N ASN A 185 -30.88 -10.45 12.19
CA ASN A 185 -29.96 -9.71 13.04
C ASN A 185 -28.56 -9.75 12.44
N GLU A 186 -28.30 -8.89 11.45
CA GLU A 186 -26.93 -8.59 10.99
C GLU A 186 -26.24 -7.73 12.04
N ARG A 187 -25.06 -8.18 12.50
CA ARG A 187 -24.25 -7.51 13.52
C ARG A 187 -23.65 -6.22 13.00
N PHE A 188 -23.26 -6.18 11.72
CA PHE A 188 -22.69 -5.00 11.07
C PHE A 188 -23.61 -4.49 9.94
N PRO A 189 -24.79 -3.94 10.25
CA PRO A 189 -25.77 -3.58 9.23
C PRO A 189 -25.46 -2.25 8.53
N PHE A 190 -24.33 -1.61 8.88
CA PHE A 190 -23.94 -0.30 8.40
C PHE A 190 -22.54 -0.33 7.77
N GLN A 191 -22.37 0.33 6.63
CA GLN A 191 -21.06 0.68 6.08
C GLN A 191 -20.78 2.16 6.36
N LEU A 192 -19.65 2.47 6.99
CA LEU A 192 -19.19 3.83 7.19
C LEU A 192 -18.52 4.33 5.91
N VAL A 193 -19.06 5.40 5.34
CA VAL A 193 -18.56 6.03 4.11
C VAL A 193 -18.23 7.50 4.36
N GLY A 194 -17.56 8.16 3.41
CA GLY A 194 -17.18 9.57 3.54
C GLY A 194 -16.10 9.84 4.60
N THR A 195 -15.41 8.79 5.04
CA THR A 195 -14.21 8.90 5.89
C THR A 195 -12.95 8.82 5.04
N ASN A 196 -11.85 9.38 5.56
CA ASN A 196 -10.54 9.28 4.94
C ASN A 196 -9.51 8.71 5.92
N PRO A 197 -8.67 7.73 5.51
CA PRO A 197 -7.54 7.29 6.31
C PRO A 197 -6.50 8.40 6.41
N LYS A 198 -5.49 8.22 7.27
CA LYS A 198 -4.43 9.22 7.42
C LYS A 198 -3.83 9.57 6.07
N TRP A 199 -3.68 10.86 5.82
CA TRP A 199 -3.13 11.35 4.56
C TRP A 199 -1.77 10.71 4.26
N GLY A 200 -1.59 10.25 3.03
CA GLY A 200 -0.36 9.60 2.57
C GLY A 200 -0.16 8.17 3.09
N SER A 201 -1.13 7.57 3.80
CA SER A 201 -1.01 6.18 4.27
C SER A 201 -1.17 5.15 3.14
N GLY A 202 -1.81 5.50 2.03
CA GLY A 202 -2.13 4.55 0.96
C GLY A 202 -3.08 3.44 1.40
N LEU A 203 -3.83 3.65 2.48
CA LEU A 203 -4.83 2.70 2.95
C LEU A 203 -6.18 2.98 2.27
N GLU A 204 -6.94 1.92 2.03
CA GLU A 204 -8.30 1.95 1.49
C GLU A 204 -9.13 0.89 2.23
N PRO A 205 -9.45 1.13 3.53
CA PRO A 205 -10.20 0.18 4.31
C PRO A 205 -11.70 0.24 3.98
N ASP A 206 -12.35 -0.91 4.00
CA ASP A 206 -13.80 -0.98 4.16
C ASP A 206 -14.12 -0.92 5.65
N ILE A 207 -15.06 -0.07 6.04
CA ILE A 207 -15.37 0.17 7.46
C ILE A 207 -16.85 -0.11 7.69
N TYR A 208 -17.12 -0.95 8.67
CA TYR A 208 -18.47 -1.33 9.07
C TYR A 208 -18.74 -0.91 10.51
N VAL A 209 -19.99 -0.53 10.80
CA VAL A 209 -20.43 -0.14 12.14
C VAL A 209 -21.38 -1.19 12.67
N GLU A 210 -21.17 -1.58 13.93
CA GLU A 210 -22.02 -2.53 14.64
C GLU A 210 -23.42 -1.96 14.88
N GLN A 211 -24.42 -2.84 14.98
CA GLN A 211 -25.83 -2.47 15.11
C GLN A 211 -26.13 -1.54 16.28
N ASP A 212 -25.42 -1.70 17.41
CA ASP A 212 -25.55 -0.86 18.60
C ASP A 212 -24.75 0.44 18.53
N GLY A 213 -23.93 0.62 17.48
CA GLY A 213 -23.05 1.75 17.26
C GLY A 213 -21.83 1.79 18.19
N LYS A 214 -21.54 0.72 18.93
CA LYS A 214 -20.40 0.66 19.84
C LYS A 214 -19.22 -0.12 19.28
N GLY A 215 -19.37 -0.76 18.12
CA GLY A 215 -18.28 -1.44 17.44
C GLY A 215 -18.01 -0.88 16.06
N ILE A 216 -16.74 -0.88 15.65
CA ILE A 216 -16.32 -0.69 14.27
C ILE A 216 -15.42 -1.84 13.84
N LEU A 217 -15.76 -2.43 12.70
CA LEU A 217 -14.92 -3.40 12.00
C LEU A 217 -14.25 -2.73 10.80
N ILE A 218 -12.93 -2.73 10.79
CA ILE A 218 -12.09 -2.21 9.71
C ILE A 218 -11.56 -3.41 8.94
N SER A 219 -11.99 -3.56 7.70
CA SER A 219 -11.51 -4.58 6.79
C SER A 219 -10.47 -4.01 5.85
N THR A 220 -9.27 -4.55 5.89
CA THR A 220 -8.16 -4.19 4.98
C THR A 220 -7.85 -5.36 4.04
N ARG A 221 -7.02 -5.13 3.02
CA ARG A 221 -6.55 -6.21 2.13
C ARG A 221 -5.75 -7.31 2.85
N LYS A 222 -5.19 -7.00 4.03
CA LYS A 222 -4.31 -7.93 4.78
C LYS A 222 -5.05 -8.64 5.91
N THR A 223 -5.88 -7.89 6.65
CA THR A 223 -6.52 -8.36 7.87
C THR A 223 -7.71 -7.49 8.26
N GLN A 224 -8.44 -7.91 9.28
CA GLN A 224 -9.53 -7.17 9.89
C GLN A 224 -9.15 -6.71 11.29
N TYR A 225 -9.62 -5.52 11.68
CA TYR A 225 -9.43 -4.94 13.00
C TYR A 225 -10.78 -4.53 13.57
N TYR A 226 -11.06 -4.90 14.82
CA TYR A 226 -12.28 -4.50 15.50
C TYR A 226 -11.95 -3.57 16.66
N TYR A 227 -12.70 -2.49 16.75
CA TYR A 227 -12.58 -1.48 17.80
C TYR A 227 -13.91 -1.34 18.52
N HIS A 228 -13.84 -1.27 19.85
CA HIS A 228 -15.00 -1.01 20.69
C HIS A 228 -14.96 0.41 21.24
N PHE A 229 -16.14 1.03 21.31
CA PHE A 229 -16.37 2.37 21.82
C PHE A 229 -17.21 2.30 23.11
N PRO A 230 -16.90 3.13 24.11
CA PRO A 230 -17.72 3.20 25.32
C PRO A 230 -19.16 3.68 25.02
N GLU A 231 -19.30 4.65 24.12
CA GLU A 231 -20.58 5.26 23.74
C GLU A 231 -20.96 4.95 22.29
N THR A 232 -22.25 4.98 22.00
CA THR A 232 -22.74 4.73 20.63
C THR A 232 -22.41 5.89 19.70
N VAL A 233 -21.88 5.58 18.50
CA VAL A 233 -21.70 6.57 17.42
C VAL A 233 -22.95 6.72 16.54
N LEU A 234 -24.09 6.17 16.96
CA LEU A 234 -25.36 6.21 16.24
C LEU A 234 -26.41 7.01 17.02
N LYS A 235 -27.28 7.70 16.29
CA LYS A 235 -28.47 8.37 16.84
C LYS A 235 -29.70 8.06 15.99
N GLU A 236 -30.87 8.31 16.57
CA GLU A 236 -32.12 8.18 15.82
C GLU A 236 -32.14 9.14 14.62
N ALA A 237 -32.61 8.64 13.48
CA ALA A 237 -32.85 9.48 12.32
C ALA A 237 -33.92 10.52 12.68
N LYS A 238 -33.62 11.80 12.50
CA LYS A 238 -34.66 12.85 12.61
C LYS A 238 -35.69 12.59 11.50
N ARG A 239 -36.94 12.36 11.92
CA ARG A 239 -38.11 12.31 11.03
C ARG A 239 -38.36 13.67 10.36
#